data_AF-A0A6A4AWU7-F1
#
_entry.id   AF-A0A6A4AWU7-F1
#
_cell.length_a   1.000
_cell.length_b   1.000
_cell.length_c   1.000
_cell.angle_alpha   90.00
_cell.angle_beta   90.00
_cell.angle_gamma   90.00
#
_symmetry.space_group_name_H-M   'P 1'
#
loop_
_entity.id
_entity.type
_entity.pdbx_description
1 polymer ?
#
loop_
_entity_poly.entity_id
_entity_poly.type
_entity_poly.pdbx_seq_one_letter_code
_entity_poly.pdbx_strand_id
1 'polypeptide(L)'
;FNAWNEWLIGYDCWPHNKINVKIVGWAARDASPFDWSDDSLGKIYTSDKDDEGTPQCPTACYKHQERALSSDTSACEGKPFDMSLWPTQNLDGGAGGDWGQRVNAESMLAMLDQDESVIVSHEIGHGFGLPDFYEEADMPKTDFPAGIMQSGSSATVTPSDGWMLRRVLENVKSRYSF
;
A
#
# COMPACT_ATOMS: atom_id res chain seq x y z
N PHE A 1 5.57 3.71 -2.24
CA PHE A 1 6.58 2.62 -2.21
C PHE A 1 8.02 3.09 -2.38
N ASN A 2 8.41 3.80 -3.45
CA ASN A 2 9.83 4.17 -3.61
C ASN A 2 10.37 5.11 -2.51
N ALA A 3 9.55 6.02 -1.98
CA ALA A 3 9.88 6.85 -0.81
C ALA A 3 10.27 6.03 0.44
N TRP A 4 9.75 4.80 0.57
CA TRP A 4 10.18 3.86 1.60
C TRP A 4 11.37 3.02 1.15
N ASN A 5 11.38 2.54 -0.10
CA ASN A 5 12.42 1.66 -0.64
C ASN A 5 13.81 2.31 -0.61
N GLU A 6 13.91 3.63 -0.81
CA GLU A 6 15.20 4.34 -0.80
C GLU A 6 16.01 4.09 0.48
N TRP A 7 15.33 3.91 1.62
CA TRP A 7 15.97 3.65 2.90
C TRP A 7 16.58 2.26 2.99
N LEU A 8 16.20 1.33 2.12
CA LEU A 8 16.75 -0.02 2.06
C LEU A 8 17.86 -0.17 1.00
N ILE A 9 17.98 0.75 0.04
CA ILE A 9 19.00 0.66 -1.02
C ILE A 9 20.40 0.65 -0.40
N GLY A 10 21.18 -0.40 -0.73
CA GLY A 10 22.53 -0.60 -0.22
C GLY A 10 22.61 -1.04 1.24
N TYR A 11 21.48 -1.25 1.91
CA TYR A 11 21.41 -1.73 3.28
C TYR A 11 21.12 -3.23 3.31
N ASP A 12 21.90 -3.97 4.10
CA ASP A 12 21.70 -5.40 4.37
C ASP A 12 21.38 -6.27 3.13
N CYS A 13 22.14 -6.06 2.04
CA CYS A 13 21.98 -6.76 0.75
C CYS A 13 20.57 -6.67 0.15
N TRP A 14 19.82 -5.60 0.41
CA TRP A 14 18.50 -5.38 -0.19
C TRP A 14 18.59 -5.42 -1.73
N PRO A 15 17.77 -6.25 -2.41
CA PRO A 15 17.95 -6.54 -3.84
C PRO A 15 17.29 -5.51 -4.77
N HIS A 16 16.51 -4.57 -4.23
CA HIS A 16 15.67 -3.69 -5.03
C HIS A 16 16.12 -2.22 -4.99
N ASN A 17 16.67 -1.75 -6.12
CA ASN A 17 16.99 -0.33 -6.29
C ASN A 17 15.78 0.53 -6.69
N LYS A 18 14.70 -0.10 -7.15
CA LYS A 18 13.45 0.55 -7.55
C LYS A 18 12.30 -0.43 -7.48
N ILE A 19 11.18 0.00 -6.93
CA ILE A 19 9.91 -0.72 -6.94
C ILE A 19 9.05 -0.18 -8.09
N ASN A 20 8.72 -1.04 -9.06
CA ASN A 20 7.84 -0.69 -10.16
C ASN A 20 6.42 -1.13 -9.84
N VAL A 21 5.52 -0.17 -9.65
CA VAL A 21 4.09 -0.43 -9.48
C VAL A 21 3.42 -0.48 -10.84
N LYS A 22 2.56 -1.47 -11.06
CA LYS A 22 1.75 -1.59 -12.27
C LYS A 22 0.29 -1.75 -11.86
N ILE A 23 -0.58 -0.93 -12.43
CA ILE A 23 -2.01 -1.14 -12.32
C ILE A 23 -2.38 -2.27 -13.30
N VAL A 24 -3.04 -3.30 -12.79
CA VAL A 24 -3.38 -4.51 -13.55
C VAL A 24 -4.88 -4.74 -13.66
N GLY A 25 -5.67 -3.96 -12.94
CA GLY A 25 -7.12 -3.96 -13.01
C GLY A 25 -7.74 -2.86 -12.16
N TRP A 26 -9.02 -2.63 -12.40
CA TRP A 26 -9.85 -1.62 -11.74
C TRP A 26 -11.16 -2.25 -11.32
N ALA A 27 -11.69 -1.87 -10.17
CA ALA A 27 -13.00 -2.30 -9.73
C ALA A 27 -13.94 -1.11 -9.66
N ALA A 28 -15.12 -1.22 -10.27
CA ALA A 28 -16.09 -0.14 -10.32
C ALA A 28 -17.53 -0.67 -10.38
N ARG A 29 -18.50 0.17 -10.05
CA ARG A 29 -19.92 -0.23 -10.15
C ARG A 29 -20.37 -0.39 -11.60
N ASP A 30 -19.78 0.38 -12.49
CA ASP A 30 -20.07 0.42 -13.92
C ASP A 30 -18.83 0.88 -14.69
N ALA A 31 -18.72 0.49 -15.95
CA ALA A 31 -17.58 0.81 -16.80
C ALA A 31 -17.70 2.15 -17.57
N SER A 32 -18.89 2.77 -17.60
CA SER A 32 -19.12 4.02 -18.33
C SER A 32 -18.28 5.23 -17.90
N PRO A 33 -17.79 5.36 -16.64
CA PRO A 33 -16.94 6.48 -16.26
C PRO A 33 -15.53 6.40 -16.84
N PHE A 34 -15.13 5.26 -17.40
CA PHE A 34 -13.79 5.07 -17.94
C PHE A 34 -13.74 5.48 -19.41
N ASP A 35 -12.72 6.27 -19.77
CA ASP A 35 -12.49 6.70 -21.16
C ASP A 35 -11.91 5.58 -22.06
N TRP A 36 -11.75 4.37 -21.52
CA TRP A 36 -11.27 3.20 -22.25
C TRP A 36 -12.15 1.98 -21.95
N SER A 37 -12.18 1.04 -22.89
CA SER A 37 -12.98 -0.19 -22.77
C SER A 37 -12.18 -1.47 -23.05
N ASP A 38 -10.89 -1.33 -23.36
CA ASP A 38 -9.97 -2.45 -23.53
C ASP A 38 -9.13 -2.68 -22.26
N ASP A 39 -8.18 -3.60 -22.30
CA ASP A 39 -7.32 -3.89 -21.14
C ASP A 39 -6.02 -3.08 -21.13
N SER A 40 -5.94 -1.98 -21.90
CA SER A 40 -4.71 -1.19 -22.07
C SER A 40 -4.20 -0.59 -20.74
N LEU A 41 -5.11 -0.21 -19.86
CA LEU A 41 -4.82 0.30 -18.51
C LEU A 41 -5.18 -0.70 -17.39
N GLY A 42 -5.42 -1.96 -17.76
CA GLY A 42 -5.91 -3.01 -16.87
C GLY A 42 -7.40 -3.29 -17.05
N LYS A 43 -7.80 -4.53 -16.76
CA LYS A 43 -9.19 -4.99 -16.90
C LYS A 43 -10.10 -4.28 -15.90
N ILE A 44 -11.27 -3.84 -16.36
CA ILE A 44 -12.31 -3.25 -15.51
C ILE A 44 -13.25 -4.36 -15.04
N TYR A 45 -13.34 -4.54 -13.73
CA TYR A 45 -14.22 -5.51 -13.06
C TYR A 45 -15.44 -4.78 -12.48
N THR A 46 -16.63 -5.28 -12.81
CA THR A 46 -17.91 -4.73 -12.36
C THR A 46 -18.79 -5.74 -11.63
N SER A 47 -18.38 -7.01 -11.62
CA SER A 47 -19.10 -8.14 -11.02
C SER A 47 -18.83 -8.30 -9.53
N ASP A 48 -17.55 -8.30 -9.17
CA ASP A 48 -17.07 -8.68 -7.84
C ASP A 48 -17.27 -7.54 -6.84
N LYS A 49 -17.77 -7.89 -5.65
CA LYS A 49 -18.05 -6.97 -4.55
C LYS A 49 -17.58 -7.55 -3.24
N ASP A 50 -17.23 -6.69 -2.29
CA ASP A 50 -17.03 -7.07 -0.90
C ASP A 50 -18.38 -7.36 -0.20
N ASP A 51 -18.30 -7.72 1.09
CA ASP A 51 -19.47 -8.03 1.92
C ASP A 51 -20.42 -6.83 2.10
N GLU A 52 -19.94 -5.62 1.86
CA GLU A 52 -20.70 -4.36 1.93
C GLU A 52 -21.29 -3.95 0.55
N GLY A 53 -21.02 -4.72 -0.50
CA GLY A 53 -21.48 -4.43 -1.86
C GLY A 53 -20.66 -3.36 -2.60
N THR A 54 -19.46 -3.05 -2.11
CA THR A 54 -18.48 -2.18 -2.77
C THR A 54 -17.72 -2.99 -3.83
N PRO A 55 -17.59 -2.48 -5.07
CA PRO A 55 -16.82 -3.16 -6.10
C PRO A 55 -15.39 -3.46 -5.65
N GLN A 56 -14.90 -4.66 -5.94
CA GLN A 56 -13.53 -5.07 -5.65
C GLN A 56 -12.92 -5.83 -6.82
N CYS A 57 -11.59 -5.85 -6.91
CA CYS A 57 -10.92 -6.73 -7.85
C CYS A 57 -11.15 -8.20 -7.43
N PRO A 58 -11.31 -9.14 -8.37
CA PRO A 58 -11.69 -10.51 -8.05
C PRO A 58 -10.70 -11.15 -7.08
N THR A 59 -11.22 -11.79 -6.04
CA THR A 59 -10.38 -12.50 -5.07
C THR A 59 -9.51 -13.52 -5.80
N ALA A 60 -10.03 -14.25 -6.79
CA ALA A 60 -9.29 -15.21 -7.62
C ALA A 60 -8.00 -14.67 -8.28
N CYS A 61 -7.85 -13.34 -8.38
CA CYS A 61 -6.65 -12.68 -8.87
C CYS A 61 -5.69 -12.21 -7.76
N TYR A 62 -6.11 -12.22 -6.50
CA TYR A 62 -5.29 -11.81 -5.37
C TYR A 62 -4.29 -12.90 -4.98
N LYS A 63 -3.00 -12.56 -4.95
CA LYS A 63 -1.91 -13.53 -4.68
C LYS A 63 -1.69 -13.85 -3.21
N HIS A 64 -2.28 -13.10 -2.28
CA HIS A 64 -2.07 -13.27 -0.84
C HIS A 64 -3.36 -13.61 -0.10
N GLN A 65 -4.28 -14.31 -0.76
CA GLN A 65 -5.46 -14.85 -0.10
C GLN A 65 -5.05 -15.71 1.09
N GLU A 66 -5.81 -15.60 2.19
CA GLU A 66 -5.58 -16.38 3.41
C GLU A 66 -4.13 -16.26 3.94
N ARG A 67 -3.46 -15.13 3.66
CA ARG A 67 -2.07 -14.84 4.05
C ARG A 67 -1.05 -15.81 3.42
N ALA A 68 -1.38 -16.38 2.27
CA ALA A 68 -0.44 -17.21 1.51
C ALA A 68 0.71 -16.36 0.94
N LEU A 69 1.90 -16.96 0.85
CA LEU A 69 3.04 -16.35 0.14
C LEU A 69 2.75 -16.17 -1.36
N SER A 70 2.03 -17.12 -1.95
CA SER A 70 1.50 -17.06 -3.32
C SER A 70 0.32 -18.03 -3.43
N SER A 71 -0.90 -17.49 -3.51
CA SER A 71 -2.12 -18.25 -3.77
C SER A 71 -2.19 -18.76 -5.20
N ASP A 72 -2.97 -19.80 -5.44
CA ASP A 72 -3.34 -20.23 -6.79
C ASP A 72 -4.25 -19.18 -7.42
N THR A 73 -3.80 -18.59 -8.53
CA THR A 73 -4.52 -17.57 -9.30
C THR A 73 -4.85 -18.07 -10.71
N SER A 74 -4.87 -19.38 -10.94
CA SER A 74 -5.21 -20.00 -12.23
C SER A 74 -6.63 -19.68 -12.70
N ALA A 75 -7.54 -19.37 -11.78
CA ALA A 75 -8.90 -18.92 -12.06
C ALA A 75 -9.02 -17.41 -12.35
N CYS A 76 -7.92 -16.64 -12.27
CA CYS A 76 -7.93 -15.22 -12.56
C CYS A 76 -8.14 -14.97 -14.07
N GLU A 77 -9.23 -14.31 -14.42
CA GLU A 77 -9.50 -13.92 -15.81
C GLU A 77 -8.69 -12.71 -16.31
N GLY A 78 -7.92 -12.08 -15.43
CA GLY A 78 -7.04 -10.97 -15.76
C GLY A 78 -5.61 -11.22 -15.30
N LYS A 79 -4.95 -10.18 -14.80
CA LYS A 79 -3.60 -10.29 -14.24
C LYS A 79 -3.67 -10.40 -12.71
N PRO A 80 -3.02 -11.40 -12.10
CA PRO A 80 -2.92 -11.48 -10.65
C PRO A 80 -2.26 -10.24 -10.04
N PHE A 81 -2.69 -9.83 -8.85
CA PHE A 81 -2.24 -8.64 -8.16
C PHE A 81 -1.78 -8.93 -6.73
N ASP A 82 -0.88 -8.08 -6.24
CA ASP A 82 -0.23 -8.21 -4.93
C ASP A 82 -0.86 -7.28 -3.87
N MET A 83 -1.34 -6.10 -4.28
CA MET A 83 -1.95 -5.10 -3.37
C MET A 83 -3.12 -4.39 -4.03
N SER A 84 -4.03 -3.87 -3.21
CA SER A 84 -5.19 -3.07 -3.64
C SER A 84 -5.17 -1.67 -3.05
N LEU A 85 -5.64 -0.67 -3.80
CA LEU A 85 -5.77 0.72 -3.33
C LEU A 85 -7.23 1.14 -3.43
N TRP A 86 -7.81 1.56 -2.31
CA TRP A 86 -9.24 1.86 -2.16
C TRP A 86 -9.45 3.32 -1.74
N PRO A 87 -9.65 4.24 -2.69
CA PRO A 87 -10.12 5.59 -2.40
C PRO A 87 -11.56 5.50 -1.86
N THR A 88 -11.77 5.94 -0.63
CA THR A 88 -13.07 5.86 0.07
C THR A 88 -13.56 7.26 0.43
N GLN A 89 -14.77 7.60 -0.03
CA GLN A 89 -15.41 8.87 0.30
C GLN A 89 -15.78 8.92 1.79
N ASN A 90 -15.61 10.10 2.40
CA ASN A 90 -15.94 10.34 3.82
C ASN A 90 -15.22 9.43 4.83
N LEU A 91 -14.12 8.77 4.43
CA LEU A 91 -13.24 8.09 5.36
C LEU A 91 -12.41 9.13 6.11
N ASP A 92 -12.24 8.97 7.42
CA ASP A 92 -11.27 9.76 8.18
C ASP A 92 -9.91 9.04 8.16
N GLY A 93 -8.86 9.72 7.67
CA GLY A 93 -7.53 9.13 7.52
C GLY A 93 -7.46 7.98 6.49
N GLY A 94 -6.94 6.84 6.93
CA GLY A 94 -6.73 5.65 6.12
C GLY A 94 -6.59 4.37 6.96
N ALA A 95 -6.45 3.24 6.26
CA ALA A 95 -6.09 1.95 6.83
C ALA A 95 -5.23 1.16 5.83
N GLY A 96 -4.11 0.64 6.30
CA GLY A 96 -3.14 -0.07 5.49
C GLY A 96 -2.75 -1.42 6.08
N GLY A 97 -2.23 -2.29 5.23
CA GLY A 97 -1.72 -3.59 5.64
C GLY A 97 -1.07 -4.35 4.51
N ASP A 98 -0.86 -5.65 4.74
CA ASP A 98 -0.29 -6.61 3.77
C ASP A 98 -1.13 -6.73 2.48
N TRP A 99 -2.41 -6.36 2.53
CA TRP A 99 -3.36 -6.38 1.42
C TRP A 99 -3.41 -5.10 0.58
N GLY A 100 -2.78 -4.01 1.05
CA GLY A 100 -2.79 -2.72 0.38
C GLY A 100 -3.24 -1.57 1.29
N GLN A 101 -3.95 -0.60 0.72
CA GLN A 101 -4.31 0.65 1.37
C GLN A 101 -5.76 1.02 1.07
N ARG A 102 -6.49 1.48 2.09
CA ARG A 102 -7.76 2.20 1.97
C ARG A 102 -7.54 3.61 2.51
N VAL A 103 -7.88 4.62 1.72
CA VAL A 103 -7.53 6.02 2.03
C VAL A 103 -8.70 6.93 1.77
N ASN A 104 -8.78 8.07 2.47
CA ASN A 104 -9.72 9.13 2.15
C ASN A 104 -9.57 9.58 0.68
N ALA A 105 -10.65 9.48 -0.09
CA ALA A 105 -10.65 9.77 -1.52
C ALA A 105 -10.31 11.24 -1.80
N GLU A 106 -10.89 12.17 -1.05
CA GLU A 106 -10.69 13.61 -1.25
C GLU A 106 -9.22 14.02 -1.02
N SER A 107 -8.60 13.48 0.02
CA SER A 107 -7.19 13.71 0.37
C SER A 107 -6.25 13.12 -0.68
N MET A 108 -6.53 11.90 -1.15
CA MET A 108 -5.75 11.30 -2.24
C MET A 108 -5.85 12.14 -3.52
N LEU A 109 -7.06 12.57 -3.89
CA LEU A 109 -7.27 13.41 -5.09
C LEU A 109 -6.55 14.76 -4.97
N ALA A 110 -6.55 15.37 -3.79
CA ALA A 110 -5.84 16.62 -3.53
C ALA A 110 -4.30 16.51 -3.65
N MET A 111 -3.76 15.30 -3.59
CA MET A 111 -2.31 15.02 -3.67
C MET A 111 -1.88 14.36 -4.98
N LEU A 112 -2.76 14.24 -6.00
CA LEU A 112 -2.45 13.54 -7.25
C LEU A 112 -1.24 14.09 -8.00
N ASP A 113 -1.03 15.41 -7.95
CA ASP A 113 0.08 16.09 -8.63
C ASP A 113 1.33 16.24 -7.74
N GLN A 114 1.31 15.67 -6.53
CA GLN A 114 2.45 15.68 -5.61
C GLN A 114 3.27 14.39 -5.77
N ASP A 115 4.58 14.49 -5.50
CA ASP A 115 5.48 13.33 -5.55
C ASP A 115 5.11 12.25 -4.52
N GLU A 116 4.46 12.66 -3.43
CA GLU A 116 4.09 11.80 -2.33
C GLU A 116 2.72 12.19 -1.75
N SER A 117 1.86 11.18 -1.55
CA SER A 117 0.60 11.33 -0.81
C SER A 117 0.82 10.94 0.65
N VAL A 118 0.61 11.88 1.57
CA VAL A 118 0.80 11.70 3.02
C VAL A 118 0.09 10.43 3.53
N ILE A 119 -1.21 10.29 3.26
CA ILE A 119 -2.01 9.18 3.79
C ILE A 119 -1.57 7.86 3.15
N VAL A 120 -1.50 7.77 1.81
CA VAL A 120 -1.03 6.56 1.13
C VAL A 120 0.35 6.11 1.62
N SER A 121 1.30 7.03 1.80
CA SER A 121 2.63 6.68 2.31
C SER A 121 2.61 6.22 3.76
N HIS A 122 1.79 6.84 4.61
CA HIS A 122 1.56 6.38 5.98
C HIS A 122 1.00 4.94 6.00
N GLU A 123 -0.06 4.67 5.22
CA GLU A 123 -0.67 3.34 5.15
C GLU A 123 0.26 2.26 4.58
N ILE A 124 1.20 2.64 3.71
CA ILE A 124 2.27 1.72 3.26
C ILE A 124 3.19 1.32 4.43
N GLY A 125 3.43 2.22 5.39
CA GLY A 125 4.20 1.92 6.60
C GLY A 125 3.57 0.81 7.44
N HIS A 126 2.24 0.81 7.58
CA HIS A 126 1.52 -0.32 8.20
C HIS A 126 1.65 -1.62 7.40
N GLY A 127 1.77 -1.54 6.07
CA GLY A 127 2.11 -2.69 5.23
C GLY A 127 3.48 -3.31 5.56
N PHE A 128 4.41 -2.52 6.08
CA PHE A 128 5.68 -3.02 6.64
C PHE A 128 5.58 -3.46 8.11
N GLY A 129 4.38 -3.41 8.71
CA GLY A 129 4.15 -3.78 10.10
C GLY A 129 4.55 -2.71 11.13
N LEU A 130 4.72 -1.46 10.71
CA LEU A 130 4.94 -0.34 11.62
C LEU A 130 3.61 0.07 12.27
N PRO A 131 3.54 0.26 13.60
CA PRO A 131 2.36 0.82 14.24
C PRO A 131 2.30 2.34 14.07
N ASP A 132 1.17 2.93 14.47
CA ASP A 132 1.07 4.35 14.72
C ASP A 132 1.92 4.77 15.92
N PHE A 133 2.48 5.98 15.85
CA PHE A 133 3.24 6.59 16.94
C PHE A 133 2.59 7.89 17.42
N TYR A 134 1.33 7.83 17.86
CA TYR A 134 0.56 9.02 18.23
C TYR A 134 0.94 9.58 19.59
N GLU A 135 1.33 8.71 20.52
CA GLU A 135 1.73 9.10 21.87
C GLU A 135 3.22 8.85 22.13
N GLU A 136 3.79 9.57 23.11
CA GLU A 136 5.19 9.40 23.49
C GLU A 136 5.52 7.97 23.94
N ALA A 137 4.55 7.29 24.56
CA ALA A 137 4.69 5.91 25.00
C ALA A 137 4.80 4.90 23.84
N ASP A 138 4.27 5.25 22.66
CA ASP A 138 4.35 4.40 21.47
C ASP A 138 5.70 4.57 20.78
N MET A 139 6.33 5.75 20.92
CA MET A 139 7.58 6.09 20.25
C MET A 139 8.76 5.24 20.77
N PRO A 140 9.75 4.93 19.91
CA PRO A 140 10.95 4.22 20.34
C PRO A 140 11.74 4.90 21.48
N LYS A 141 11.57 6.21 21.66
CA LYS A 141 12.09 7.02 22.77
C LYS A 141 11.38 8.39 22.84
N THR A 142 11.47 9.07 23.99
CA THR A 142 10.90 10.41 24.27
C THR A 142 11.20 11.48 23.21
N ASP A 143 12.40 11.48 22.62
CA ASP A 143 12.81 12.44 21.58
C ASP A 143 13.03 11.74 20.23
N PHE A 144 12.11 10.87 19.82
CA PHE A 144 12.20 10.24 18.51
C PHE A 144 11.95 11.30 17.42
N PRO A 145 12.77 11.37 16.35
CA PRO A 145 12.55 12.36 15.31
C PRO A 145 11.22 12.15 14.60
N ALA A 146 10.58 13.25 14.19
CA ALA A 146 9.35 13.24 13.42
C ALA A 146 9.44 12.29 12.22
N GLY A 147 8.33 11.66 11.89
CA GLY A 147 8.22 10.66 10.83
C GLY A 147 6.79 10.51 10.38
N ILE A 148 6.59 9.98 9.18
CA ILE A 148 5.25 9.87 8.60
C ILE A 148 4.33 8.98 9.44
N MET A 149 4.87 8.01 10.18
CA MET A 149 4.10 7.15 11.09
C MET A 149 3.62 7.85 12.37
N GLN A 150 4.11 9.06 12.66
CA GLN A 150 3.56 9.96 13.66
C GLN A 150 2.67 10.97 12.94
N SER A 151 1.35 10.77 13.02
CA SER A 151 0.36 11.57 12.29
C SER A 151 0.58 13.07 12.48
N GLY A 152 0.59 13.80 11.37
CA GLY A 152 0.78 15.25 11.34
C GLY A 152 2.21 15.75 11.58
N SER A 153 3.17 14.89 11.93
CA SER A 153 4.56 15.32 12.20
C SER A 153 5.42 15.48 10.93
N SER A 154 5.04 14.82 9.83
CA SER A 154 5.70 14.91 8.54
C SER A 154 4.69 14.73 7.39
N ALA A 155 4.97 15.36 6.25
CA ALA A 155 4.21 15.16 5.01
C ALA A 155 4.83 14.10 4.08
N THR A 156 6.02 13.59 4.40
CA THR A 156 6.76 12.63 3.58
C THR A 156 7.45 11.59 4.46
N VAL A 157 7.83 10.45 3.88
CA VAL A 157 8.73 9.50 4.55
C VAL A 157 10.03 10.20 4.92
N THR A 158 10.54 9.93 6.12
CA THR A 158 11.72 10.60 6.71
C THR A 158 12.82 9.62 7.09
N PRO A 159 14.02 10.09 7.52
CA PRO A 159 15.06 9.19 8.03
C PRO A 159 14.65 8.35 9.25
N SER A 160 13.72 8.83 10.09
CA SER A 160 13.26 8.08 11.27
C SER A 160 12.40 6.88 10.85
N ASP A 161 11.52 7.08 9.87
CA ASP A 161 10.73 6.04 9.23
C ASP A 161 11.64 5.00 8.56
N GLY A 162 12.64 5.47 7.80
CA GLY A 162 13.64 4.61 7.18
C GLY A 162 14.43 3.78 8.18
N TRP A 163 14.78 4.36 9.33
CA TRP A 163 15.42 3.62 10.42
C TRP A 163 14.49 2.52 10.96
N MET A 164 13.22 2.80 11.19
CA MET A 164 12.24 1.80 11.65
C MET A 164 12.05 0.67 10.61
N LEU A 165 11.96 1.00 9.33
CA LEU A 165 11.86 0.02 8.24
C LEU A 165 13.07 -0.92 8.20
N ARG A 166 14.27 -0.41 8.44
CA ARG A 166 15.48 -1.25 8.55
C ARG A 166 15.39 -2.22 9.74
N ARG A 167 14.88 -1.76 10.90
CA ARG A 167 14.65 -2.64 12.06
C ARG A 167 13.67 -3.75 11.73
N VAL A 168 12.62 -3.48 10.96
CA VAL A 168 11.71 -4.52 10.45
C VAL A 168 12.48 -5.52 9.60
N LEU A 169 13.22 -5.06 8.59
CA LEU A 169 13.98 -5.92 7.68
C LEU A 169 14.92 -6.86 8.45
N GLU A 170 15.73 -6.34 9.37
CA GLU A 170 16.66 -7.15 10.19
C GLU A 170 15.96 -8.31 10.92
N ASN A 171 14.70 -8.13 11.32
CA ASN A 171 13.94 -9.13 12.08
C ASN A 171 13.15 -10.12 11.21
N VAL A 172 12.81 -9.73 9.97
CA VAL A 172 12.02 -10.59 9.06
C VAL A 172 12.86 -11.20 7.94
N LYS A 173 14.06 -10.68 7.66
CA LYS A 173 14.90 -11.08 6.54
C LYS A 173 15.17 -12.58 6.49
N SER A 174 15.37 -13.24 7.63
CA SER A 174 15.62 -14.68 7.71
C SER A 174 14.48 -15.54 7.14
N ARG A 175 13.28 -14.97 6.94
CA ARG A 175 12.12 -15.62 6.34
C ARG A 175 12.15 -15.60 4.81
N TYR A 176 13.04 -14.81 4.21
CA TYR A 176 13.11 -14.60 2.76
C TYR A 176 14.44 -15.11 2.20
N SER A 177 14.39 -15.55 0.94
CA SER A 177 15.57 -15.93 0.17
C SER A 177 15.68 -14.95 -0.99
N PHE A 178 16.50 -13.91 -0.81
CA PHE A 178 16.82 -12.94 -1.84
C PHE A 178 18.33 -12.77 -1.99
#